data_AF-A0A938ADM3-F1
#
_entry.id   AF-A0A938ADM3-F1
#
_cell.length_a   1.000
_cell.length_b   1.000
_cell.length_c   1.000
_cell.angle_alpha   90.00
_cell.angle_beta   90.00
_cell.angle_gamma   90.00
#
_symmetry.space_group_name_H-M   'P 1'
#
loop_
_entity.id
_entity.type
_entity.pdbx_description
1 polymer ?
#
loop_
_entity_poly.entity_id
_entity_poly.type
_entity_poly.pdbx_seq_one_letter_code
_entity_poly.pdbx_strand_id
1 'polypeptide(L)'
;MAVISPITRDLAIDGWGLAGVGVLGVIAASVVVDGGAGRAIIPFIIVALVFGLAQVVVSGGWLRTAVDSAPPAPADLVVEPEATTLRRAGLPTLLALVLVVIALVVWVQFAALLAGLAFAAGMTDLRSRQWIAAFERANGVQILRGTSWLPFATTRKPLWSRPAAG
;
A
#
# COMPACT_ATOMS: atom_id res chain seq x y z
N MET A 1 -2.68 11.37 -23.18
CA MET A 1 -3.94 11.14 -22.43
C MET A 1 -3.58 10.79 -21.00
N ALA A 2 -4.17 11.47 -20.02
CA ALA A 2 -3.98 11.10 -18.62
C ALA A 2 -4.77 9.82 -18.32
N VAL A 3 -4.10 8.86 -17.69
CA VAL A 3 -4.66 7.55 -17.36
C VAL A 3 -5.03 7.54 -15.88
N ILE A 4 -6.17 6.96 -15.55
CA ILE A 4 -6.71 6.89 -14.19
C ILE A 4 -6.98 5.46 -13.76
N SER A 5 -6.82 5.15 -12.48
CA SER A 5 -7.24 3.89 -11.90
C SER A 5 -8.11 4.10 -10.67
N PRO A 6 -9.04 3.17 -10.35
CA PRO A 6 -9.75 3.18 -9.08
C PRO A 6 -8.74 3.08 -7.93
N ILE A 7 -8.76 4.05 -7.02
CA ILE A 7 -7.80 4.10 -5.91
C ILE A 7 -7.93 2.87 -5.00
N THR A 8 -9.15 2.35 -4.84
CA THR A 8 -9.43 1.16 -4.04
C THR A 8 -8.79 -0.11 -4.60
N ARG A 9 -8.56 -0.16 -5.92
CA ARG A 9 -7.84 -1.27 -6.58
C ARG A 9 -6.33 -1.14 -6.38
N ASP A 10 -5.76 0.04 -6.61
CA ASP A 10 -4.32 0.29 -6.36
C ASP A 10 -3.96 -0.06 -4.90
N LEU A 11 -4.73 0.46 -3.94
CA LEU A 11 -4.54 0.17 -2.51
C LEU A 11 -4.77 -1.30 -2.14
N ALA A 12 -5.60 -2.03 -2.89
CA ALA A 12 -5.79 -3.46 -2.67
C ALA A 12 -4.53 -4.25 -3.06
N ILE A 13 -3.99 -3.95 -4.24
CA ILE A 13 -2.85 -4.68 -4.80
C ILE A 13 -1.60 -4.39 -3.96
N ASP A 14 -1.33 -3.11 -3.70
CA ASP A 14 -0.21 -2.67 -2.84
C ASP A 14 -0.37 -3.22 -1.43
N GLY A 15 -1.57 -3.06 -0.85
CA GLY A 15 -1.89 -3.46 0.51
C GLY A 15 -1.67 -4.94 0.77
N TRP A 16 -2.26 -5.82 -0.06
CA TRP A 16 -2.10 -7.26 0.09
C TRP A 16 -0.70 -7.73 -0.24
N GLY A 17 -0.07 -7.14 -1.26
CA GLY A 17 1.30 -7.47 -1.65
C GLY A 17 2.29 -7.20 -0.52
N LEU A 18 2.29 -5.98 0.02
CA LEU A 18 3.21 -5.57 1.08
C LEU A 18 2.93 -6.27 2.42
N ALA A 19 1.65 -6.46 2.77
CA ALA A 19 1.30 -7.24 3.96
C ALA A 19 1.77 -8.69 3.85
N GLY A 20 1.59 -9.31 2.68
CA GLY A 20 2.07 -10.66 2.39
C GLY A 20 3.59 -10.76 2.50
N VAL A 21 4.34 -9.82 1.91
CA VAL A 21 5.80 -9.74 2.03
C VAL A 21 6.22 -9.63 3.50
N GLY A 22 5.55 -8.78 4.28
CA GLY A 22 5.84 -8.62 5.70
C GLY A 22 5.63 -9.90 6.51
N VAL A 23 4.50 -10.60 6.31
CA VAL A 23 4.23 -11.86 7.00
C VAL A 23 5.23 -12.94 6.59
N LEU A 24 5.49 -13.12 5.30
CA LEU A 24 6.46 -14.11 4.82
C LEU A 24 7.88 -13.79 5.29
N GLY A 25 8.26 -12.52 5.31
CA GLY A 25 9.56 -12.06 5.77
C GLY A 25 9.82 -12.37 7.24
N VAL A 26 8.85 -12.13 8.13
CA VAL A 26 9.01 -12.47 9.55
C VAL A 26 9.01 -13.97 9.80
N ILE A 27 8.22 -14.75 9.05
CA ILE A 27 8.26 -16.22 9.10
C ILE A 27 9.64 -16.73 8.70
N ALA A 28 10.16 -16.29 7.55
CA ALA A 28 11.48 -16.67 7.08
C ALA A 28 12.58 -16.27 8.07
N ALA A 29 12.55 -15.04 8.59
CA ALA A 29 13.51 -14.60 9.60
C ALA A 29 13.44 -15.44 10.88
N SER A 30 12.24 -15.82 11.33
CA SER A 30 12.03 -16.64 12.53
C SER A 30 12.60 -18.05 12.39
N VAL A 31 12.65 -18.60 11.18
CA VAL A 31 13.23 -19.92 10.89
C VAL A 31 14.76 -19.87 10.86
N VAL A 32 15.34 -18.74 10.44
CA VAL A 32 16.80 -18.60 10.27
C VAL A 32 17.50 -18.07 11.54
N VAL A 33 16.80 -17.36 12.43
CA VAL A 33 17.42 -16.82 13.66
C VAL A 33 17.68 -17.92 14.70
N ASP A 34 18.95 -18.11 15.04
CA ASP A 34 19.37 -18.87 16.22
C ASP A 34 18.98 -18.14 17.52
N GLY A 35 18.30 -18.85 18.42
CA GLY A 35 17.87 -18.34 19.72
C GLY A 35 16.37 -18.04 19.86
N GLY A 36 15.56 -18.53 18.91
CA GLY A 36 14.10 -18.59 19.04
C GLY A 36 13.36 -17.48 18.30
N ALA A 37 12.14 -17.82 17.84
CA ALA A 37 11.30 -16.97 16.98
C ALA A 37 11.04 -15.56 17.55
N GLY A 38 11.06 -15.40 18.88
CA GLY A 38 10.87 -14.11 19.53
C GLY A 38 11.85 -13.02 19.07
N ARG A 39 13.09 -13.39 18.70
CA ARG A 39 14.10 -12.44 18.21
C ARG A 39 13.77 -11.82 16.86
N ALA A 40 12.94 -12.47 16.04
CA ALA A 40 12.43 -11.91 14.79
C ALA A 40 11.04 -11.28 15.00
N ILE A 41 10.15 -11.94 15.75
CA ILE A 41 8.76 -11.51 15.94
C ILE A 41 8.67 -10.20 16.72
N ILE A 42 9.42 -10.03 17.81
CA ILE A 42 9.35 -8.82 18.65
C ILE A 42 9.73 -7.55 17.86
N PRO A 43 10.90 -7.47 17.19
CA PRO A 43 11.25 -6.29 16.41
C PRO A 43 10.29 -6.05 15.24
N PHE A 44 9.79 -7.12 14.60
CA PHE A 44 8.74 -7.03 13.58
C PHE A 44 7.49 -6.32 14.13
N ILE A 45 6.96 -6.78 15.27
CA ILE A 45 5.76 -6.20 15.90
C ILE A 45 6.01 -4.74 16.27
N ILE A 46 7.14 -4.44 16.93
CA ILE A 46 7.47 -3.07 17.36
C ILE A 46 7.49 -2.14 16.14
N VAL A 47 8.23 -2.50 15.09
CA VAL A 47 8.31 -1.69 13.87
C VAL A 47 6.94 -1.56 13.21
N ALA A 48 6.20 -2.65 13.08
CA ALA A 48 4.88 -2.64 12.46
C ALA A 48 3.91 -1.69 13.19
N LEU A 49 3.91 -1.73 14.52
CA LEU A 49 3.06 -0.86 15.34
C LEU A 49 3.51 0.60 15.30
N VAL A 50 4.80 0.87 15.47
CA VAL A 50 5.33 2.24 15.48
C VAL A 50 5.11 2.93 14.13
N PHE A 51 5.49 2.26 13.03
CA PHE A 51 5.30 2.82 11.70
C PHE A 51 3.85 2.86 11.26
N GLY A 52 3.06 1.82 11.59
CA GLY A 52 1.64 1.81 11.30
C GLY A 52 0.91 2.96 12.01
N LEU A 53 1.21 3.19 13.29
CA LEU A 53 0.62 4.31 14.03
C LEU A 53 1.06 5.66 13.47
N ALA A 54 2.35 5.84 13.18
CA ALA A 54 2.87 7.06 12.57
C ALA A 54 2.20 7.35 11.22
N GLN A 55 2.05 6.33 10.36
CA GLN A 55 1.37 6.49 9.07
C GLN A 55 -0.11 6.82 9.23
N VAL A 56 -0.83 6.20 10.17
CA VAL A 56 -2.25 6.52 10.41
C VAL A 56 -2.41 7.99 10.82
N VAL A 57 -1.55 8.50 11.70
CA VAL A 57 -1.59 9.89 12.17
C VAL A 57 -1.28 10.86 11.04
N VAL A 58 -0.23 10.60 10.26
CA VAL A 58 0.24 11.50 9.21
C VAL A 58 -0.65 11.45 7.96
N SER A 59 -1.01 10.26 7.49
CA SER A 59 -1.70 10.06 6.21
C SER A 59 -3.21 10.23 6.32
N GLY A 60 -3.79 10.01 7.50
CA GLY A 60 -5.26 10.00 7.68
C GLY A 60 -5.92 11.35 7.42
N GLY A 61 -5.31 12.44 7.90
CA GLY A 61 -5.83 13.79 7.67
C GLY A 61 -5.72 14.21 6.20
N TRP A 62 -4.55 13.97 5.59
CA TRP A 62 -4.30 14.32 4.20
C TRP A 62 -5.22 13.58 3.22
N LEU A 63 -5.42 12.27 3.41
CA LEU A 63 -6.26 11.47 2.52
C LEU A 63 -7.72 11.94 2.52
N ARG A 64 -8.26 12.30 3.71
CA ARG A 64 -9.61 12.84 3.84
C ARG A 64 -9.75 14.15 3.07
N THR A 65 -8.87 15.11 3.33
CA THR A 65 -8.88 16.39 2.63
C THR A 65 -8.78 16.21 1.12
N ALA A 66 -7.91 15.31 0.65
CA ALA A 66 -7.71 15.07 -0.78
C ALA A 66 -8.95 14.44 -1.46
N VAL A 67 -9.66 13.55 -0.76
CA VAL A 67 -10.91 12.94 -1.25
C VAL A 67 -12.06 13.95 -1.25
N ASP A 68 -12.21 14.72 -0.17
CA ASP A 68 -13.26 15.74 -0.05
C ASP A 68 -13.09 16.86 -1.09
N SER A 69 -11.85 17.17 -1.47
CA SER A 69 -11.54 18.18 -2.49
C SER A 69 -11.44 17.61 -3.92
N ALA A 70 -11.76 16.33 -4.16
CA ALA A 70 -11.53 15.69 -5.44
C ALA A 70 -12.52 16.20 -6.52
N PRO A 71 -12.04 16.92 -7.57
CA PRO A 71 -12.92 17.43 -8.62
C PRO A 71 -13.53 16.30 -9.46
N PRO A 72 -14.63 16.57 -10.18
CA PRO A 72 -15.19 15.62 -11.13
C PRO A 72 -14.14 15.20 -12.18
N ALA A 73 -14.11 13.91 -12.53
CA ALA A 73 -13.22 13.37 -13.54
C ALA A 73 -13.57 13.92 -14.94
N PRO A 74 -12.62 14.54 -15.66
CA PRO A 74 -12.79 14.88 -17.08
C PRO A 74 -13.20 13.67 -17.94
N ALA A 75 -13.97 13.93 -19.01
CA ALA A 75 -14.52 12.90 -19.88
C ALA A 75 -13.46 12.22 -20.77
N ASP A 76 -12.31 12.87 -20.98
CA ASP A 76 -11.19 12.39 -21.80
C ASP A 76 -10.22 11.46 -21.03
N LEU A 77 -10.46 11.24 -19.73
CA LEU A 77 -9.64 10.34 -18.91
C LEU A 77 -9.95 8.87 -19.20
N VAL A 78 -8.90 8.13 -19.55
CA VAL A 78 -8.97 6.69 -19.86
C VAL A 78 -8.68 5.88 -18.61
N VAL A 79 -9.54 4.89 -18.34
CA VAL A 79 -9.34 3.96 -17.23
C VAL A 79 -8.23 2.96 -17.60
N GLU A 80 -7.25 2.82 -16.70
CA GLU A 80 -6.13 1.91 -16.86
C GLU A 80 -6.60 0.45 -16.95
N PRO A 81 -6.08 -0.34 -17.92
CA PRO A 81 -6.33 -1.78 -17.95
C PRO A 81 -5.79 -2.47 -16.71
N GLU A 82 -6.52 -3.47 -16.22
CA GLU A 82 -6.21 -4.16 -14.96
C GLU A 82 -4.81 -4.80 -14.95
N ALA A 83 -4.39 -5.42 -16.05
CA ALA A 83 -3.06 -6.01 -16.17
C ALA A 83 -1.93 -4.97 -16.01
N THR A 84 -2.15 -3.75 -16.48
CA THR A 84 -1.18 -2.65 -16.36
C THR A 84 -1.15 -2.13 -14.93
N THR A 85 -2.32 -1.97 -14.30
CA THR A 85 -2.43 -1.61 -12.89
C THR A 85 -1.70 -2.62 -12.00
N LEU A 86 -1.89 -3.94 -12.23
CA LEU A 86 -1.20 -5.00 -11.49
C LEU A 86 0.31 -4.92 -11.60
N ARG A 87 0.85 -4.68 -12.81
CA ARG A 87 2.32 -4.55 -13.00
C ARG A 87 2.88 -3.31 -12.29
N ARG A 88 2.16 -2.19 -12.35
CA ARG A 88 2.57 -0.91 -11.77
C ARG A 88 2.51 -0.93 -10.24
N ALA A 89 1.40 -1.40 -9.67
CA ALA A 89 1.18 -1.54 -8.23
C ALA A 89 1.98 -2.73 -7.63
N GLY A 90 2.21 -3.78 -8.41
CA GLY A 90 3.05 -4.90 -7.97
C GLY A 90 4.53 -4.54 -7.79
N LEU A 91 5.03 -3.48 -8.45
CA LEU A 91 6.45 -3.16 -8.46
C LEU A 91 7.01 -2.75 -7.07
N PRO A 92 6.34 -1.89 -6.27
CA PRO A 92 6.69 -1.68 -4.87
C PRO A 92 6.76 -2.97 -4.05
N THR A 93 5.80 -3.88 -4.25
CA THR A 93 5.77 -5.17 -3.56
C THR A 93 6.97 -6.04 -3.92
N LEU A 94 7.33 -6.11 -5.21
CA LEU A 94 8.51 -6.83 -5.67
C LEU A 94 9.80 -6.23 -5.10
N LEU A 95 9.92 -4.90 -5.04
CA LEU A 95 11.08 -4.26 -4.44
C LEU A 95 11.18 -4.57 -2.94
N ALA A 96 10.07 -4.49 -2.21
CA ALA A 96 10.04 -4.85 -0.79
C ALA A 96 10.47 -6.31 -0.58
N LEU A 97 9.98 -7.22 -1.42
CA LEU A 97 10.37 -8.63 -1.38
C LEU A 97 11.88 -8.79 -1.60
N VAL A 98 12.45 -8.16 -2.63
CA VAL A 98 13.89 -8.21 -2.92
C VAL A 98 14.71 -7.69 -1.73
N LEU A 99 14.30 -6.56 -1.13
CA LEU A 99 14.99 -6.00 0.03
C LEU A 99 14.95 -6.93 1.25
N VAL A 100 13.80 -7.56 1.51
CA VAL A 100 13.67 -8.54 2.60
C VAL A 100 14.56 -9.76 2.33
N VAL A 101 14.60 -10.28 1.10
CA VAL A 101 15.46 -11.41 0.72
C VAL A 101 16.94 -11.06 0.89
N ILE A 102 17.38 -9.89 0.43
CA ILE A 102 18.76 -9.42 0.62
C ILE A 102 19.08 -9.33 2.11
N ALA A 103 18.17 -8.76 2.91
CA ALA A 103 18.37 -8.65 4.35
C ALA A 103 18.44 -10.02 5.04
N LEU A 104 17.66 -11.01 4.59
CA LEU A 104 17.75 -12.38 5.13
C LEU A 104 19.14 -12.99 4.90
N VAL A 105 19.77 -12.72 3.76
CA VAL A 105 21.10 -13.25 3.41
C VAL A 105 22.21 -12.50 4.15
N VAL A 106 22.11 -11.17 4.27
CA VAL A 106 23.17 -10.33 4.82
C VAL A 106 23.10 -10.25 6.34
N TRP A 107 21.90 -9.99 6.89
CA TRP A 107 21.69 -9.84 8.32
C TRP A 107 20.23 -10.06 8.72
N VAL A 108 19.93 -11.27 9.23
CA VAL A 108 18.56 -11.73 9.51
C VAL A 108 17.76 -10.80 10.43
N GLN A 109 18.40 -10.12 11.38
CA GLN A 109 17.72 -9.17 12.27
C GLN A 109 17.13 -7.97 11.49
N PHE A 110 17.81 -7.51 10.44
CA PHE A 110 17.30 -6.45 9.56
C PHE A 110 16.10 -6.91 8.74
N ALA A 111 16.04 -8.19 8.35
CA ALA A 111 14.92 -8.73 7.59
C ALA A 111 13.60 -8.60 8.36
N ALA A 112 13.62 -8.86 9.67
CA ALA A 112 12.43 -8.71 10.52
C ALA A 112 11.95 -7.24 10.60
N LEU A 113 12.87 -6.27 10.63
CA LEU A 113 12.54 -4.84 10.62
C LEU A 113 11.92 -4.44 9.27
N LEU A 114 12.53 -4.81 8.15
CA LEU A 114 12.01 -4.52 6.81
C LEU A 114 10.65 -5.19 6.57
N ALA A 115 10.48 -6.42 7.05
CA ALA A 115 9.21 -7.12 7.05
C ALA A 115 8.14 -6.36 7.85
N GLY A 116 8.50 -5.81 9.01
CA GLY A 116 7.60 -4.96 9.82
C GLY A 116 7.19 -3.69 9.10
N LEU A 117 8.12 -3.04 8.39
CA LEU A 117 7.84 -1.85 7.56
C LEU A 117 6.89 -2.17 6.40
N ALA A 118 7.17 -3.24 5.66
CA ALA A 118 6.32 -3.69 4.56
C ALA A 118 4.91 -4.03 5.07
N PHE A 119 4.82 -4.74 6.19
CA PHE A 119 3.54 -5.06 6.81
C PHE A 119 2.75 -3.81 7.23
N ALA A 120 3.40 -2.85 7.90
CA ALA A 120 2.77 -1.60 8.31
C ALA A 120 2.23 -0.80 7.12
N ALA A 121 3.01 -0.68 6.05
CA ALA A 121 2.59 -0.01 4.82
C ALA A 121 1.38 -0.73 4.20
N GLY A 122 1.46 -2.06 4.06
CA GLY A 122 0.37 -2.85 3.49
C GLY A 122 -0.94 -2.74 4.28
N MET A 123 -0.86 -2.82 5.61
CA MET A 123 -2.04 -2.66 6.48
C MET A 123 -2.63 -1.25 6.43
N THR A 124 -1.79 -0.23 6.27
CA THR A 124 -2.25 1.17 6.11
C THR A 124 -2.98 1.35 4.79
N ASP A 125 -2.50 0.74 3.71
CA ASP A 125 -3.17 0.78 2.41
C ASP A 125 -4.51 0.03 2.45
N LEU A 126 -4.57 -1.14 3.08
CA LEU A 126 -5.82 -1.90 3.27
C LEU A 126 -6.83 -1.13 4.13
N ARG A 127 -6.38 -0.46 5.19
CA ARG A 127 -7.23 0.42 6.00
C ARG A 127 -7.76 1.60 5.18
N SER A 128 -6.89 2.23 4.40
CA SER A 128 -7.25 3.36 3.53
C SER A 128 -8.26 2.91 2.48
N ARG A 129 -8.08 1.72 1.88
CA ARG A 129 -9.03 1.09 0.96
C ARG A 129 -10.39 0.90 1.62
N GLN A 130 -10.45 0.35 2.83
CA GLN A 130 -11.71 0.12 3.55
C GLN A 130 -12.46 1.43 3.80
N TRP A 131 -11.74 2.47 4.23
CA TRP A 131 -12.32 3.79 4.45
C TRP A 131 -12.84 4.41 3.15
N ILE A 132 -12.06 4.39 2.06
CA ILE A 132 -12.50 4.92 0.76
C ILE A 132 -13.69 4.13 0.23
N ALA A 133 -13.67 2.80 0.29
CA ALA A 133 -14.79 1.97 -0.17
C ALA A 133 -16.09 2.21 0.63
N ALA A 134 -15.99 2.61 1.91
CA ALA A 134 -17.14 3.04 2.69
C ALA A 134 -17.63 4.43 2.23
N PHE A 135 -16.71 5.37 1.99
CA PHE A 135 -17.02 6.69 1.46
C PHE A 135 -17.68 6.65 0.08
N GLU A 136 -17.14 5.85 -0.85
CA GLU A 136 -17.66 5.63 -2.20
C GLU A 136 -19.10 5.12 -2.16
N ARG A 137 -19.38 4.12 -1.31
CA ARG A 137 -20.73 3.57 -1.12
C ARG A 137 -21.69 4.58 -0.49
N ALA A 138 -21.24 5.36 0.49
CA ALA A 138 -22.09 6.34 1.16
C ALA A 138 -22.48 7.52 0.25
N ASN A 139 -21.63 7.89 -0.70
CA ASN A 139 -21.82 9.06 -1.55
C ASN A 139 -22.21 8.71 -3.00
N GLY A 140 -22.25 7.43 -3.37
CA GLY A 140 -22.56 7.01 -4.75
C GLY A 140 -21.50 7.44 -5.77
N VAL A 141 -20.25 7.59 -5.34
CA VAL A 141 -19.12 8.02 -6.18
C VAL A 141 -18.01 6.98 -6.19
N GLN A 142 -17.18 7.02 -7.22
CA GLN A 142 -15.92 6.30 -7.33
C GLN A 142 -14.78 7.31 -7.33
N ILE A 143 -13.77 7.05 -6.49
CA ILE A 143 -12.56 7.86 -6.41
C ILE A 143 -11.49 7.27 -7.34
N LEU A 144 -11.00 8.12 -8.21
CA LEU A 144 -10.05 7.80 -9.26
C LEU A 144 -8.74 8.51 -8.94
N ARG A 145 -7.62 7.83 -9.17
CA ARG A 145 -6.27 8.39 -8.97
C ARG A 145 -5.55 8.41 -10.31
N GLY A 146 -4.79 9.48 -10.55
CA GLY A 146 -3.90 9.55 -11.71
C GLY A 146 -2.86 8.45 -11.65
N THR A 147 -2.59 7.82 -12.77
CA THR A 147 -1.52 6.85 -12.88
C THR A 147 -0.25 7.55 -13.36
N SER A 148 0.91 6.99 -13.01
CA SER A 148 2.20 7.46 -13.53
C SER A 148 3.07 6.24 -13.70
N TRP A 149 3.91 6.26 -14.73
CA TRP A 149 4.84 5.19 -15.02
C TRP A 149 5.86 4.97 -13.89
N LEU A 150 6.13 6.01 -13.09
CA LEU A 150 7.00 5.90 -11.93
C LEU A 150 6.23 5.35 -10.71
N PRO A 151 6.65 4.20 -10.14
CA PRO A 151 5.95 3.52 -9.05
C PRO A 151 6.05 4.28 -7.72
N PHE A 152 7.05 5.16 -7.54
CA PHE A 152 7.32 5.86 -6.28
C PHE A 152 6.76 7.29 -6.21
N ALA A 153 6.21 7.80 -7.32
CA ALA A 153 5.65 9.15 -7.37
C ALA A 153 4.17 9.18 -6.93
N THR A 154 3.82 8.50 -5.83
CA THR A 154 2.42 8.24 -5.44
C THR A 154 1.82 9.29 -4.50
N THR A 155 2.64 10.05 -3.76
CA THR A 155 2.18 10.90 -2.66
C THR A 155 1.47 12.19 -3.06
N ARG A 156 1.40 12.53 -4.36
CA ARG A 156 0.69 13.73 -4.85
C ARG A 156 0.00 13.52 -6.19
N LYS A 157 -0.41 12.28 -6.50
CA LYS A 157 -1.15 12.06 -7.74
C LYS A 157 -2.54 12.70 -7.62
N PRO A 158 -2.99 13.42 -8.66
CA PRO A 158 -4.32 14.02 -8.64
C PRO A 158 -5.38 12.95 -8.41
N LEU A 159 -6.39 13.32 -7.62
CA LEU A 159 -7.59 12.54 -7.39
C LEU A 159 -8.75 13.17 -8.14
N TRP A 160 -9.67 12.32 -8.60
CA TRP A 160 -10.93 12.74 -9.20
C TRP A 160 -12.07 11.90 -8.66
N SER A 161 -13.29 12.43 -8.74
CA SER A 161 -14.52 11.71 -8.43
C SER A 161 -15.35 11.49 -9.70
N ARG A 162 -16.03 10.35 -9.79
CA ARG A 162 -16.98 10.03 -10.86
C ARG A 162 -18.21 9.36 -10.23
N PRO A 163 -19.44 9.52 -10.74
CA PRO A 163 -20.57 8.72 -10.28
C PRO A 163 -20.23 7.23 -10.38
N ALA A 164 -20.58 6.45 -9.35
CA ALA A 164 -20.44 5.01 -9.43
C ALA A 164 -21.35 4.50 -10.55
N ALA A 165 -20.81 3.71 -11.48
CA ALA A 165 -21.66 3.00 -12.44
C ALA A 165 -22.51 2.00 -11.64
N GLY A 166 -23.82 2.23 -11.63
CA GLY A 166 -24.80 1.33 -11.01
C GLY A 166 -24.86 -0.01 -11.71
#